data_AF-A0A2N5KF54-F1
#
_entry.id   AF-A0A2N5KF54-F1
#
_cell.length_a   1.000
_cell.length_b   1.000
_cell.length_c   1.000
_cell.angle_alpha   90.00
_cell.angle_beta   90.00
_cell.angle_gamma   90.00
#
_symmetry.space_group_name_H-M   'P 1'
#
loop_
_entity.id
_entity.type
_entity.pdbx_description
1 polymer ?
#
loop_
_entity_poly.entity_id
_entity_poly.type
_entity_poly.pdbx_seq_one_letter_code
_entity_poly.pdbx_strand_id
1 'polypeptide(L)'
;MNAARDAGDRPDTSPPGEGFELYRHKNAEATRTRGWHGLYWARRNEAGNYELRSVPASLGEPSAAGGIMPRKGFERLYDKVDPGEHLPPVG
;
A
#
# COMPACT_ATOMS: atom_id res chain seq x y z
N MET A 1 24.94 6.35 18.53
CA MET A 1 23.47 6.42 18.40
C MET A 1 23.24 7.06 17.02
N ASN A 2 22.61 6.48 15.99
CA ASN A 2 21.42 5.64 15.94
C ASN A 2 21.28 4.94 14.57
N ALA A 3 20.41 3.90 14.56
CA ALA A 3 19.55 3.49 13.44
C ALA A 3 20.17 2.76 12.22
N ALA A 4 20.85 1.63 12.45
CA ALA A 4 21.09 0.60 11.43
C ALA A 4 20.21 -0.65 11.65
N ARG A 5 18.94 -0.48 12.06
CA ARG A 5 18.08 -1.59 12.49
C ARG A 5 16.68 -1.68 11.84
N ASP A 6 16.41 -0.91 10.81
CA ASP A 6 15.03 -0.82 10.27
C ASP A 6 14.91 -1.09 8.76
N ALA A 7 15.96 -1.62 8.13
CA ALA A 7 15.98 -1.85 6.68
C ALA A 7 15.30 -3.17 6.24
N GLY A 8 14.75 -3.95 7.18
CA GLY A 8 14.17 -5.29 6.92
C GLY A 8 12.68 -5.43 7.15
N ASP A 9 11.97 -4.37 7.57
CA ASP A 9 10.53 -4.40 7.92
C ASP A 9 9.77 -3.22 7.30
N ARG A 10 10.31 -2.62 6.23
CA ARG A 10 9.66 -1.49 5.56
C ARG A 10 9.00 -1.96 4.26
N PRO A 11 7.68 -1.77 4.11
CA PRO A 11 6.97 -2.17 2.91
C PRO A 11 7.52 -1.43 1.69
N ASP A 12 7.68 -2.14 0.58
CA ASP A 12 8.12 -1.53 -0.67
C ASP A 12 6.99 -0.67 -1.25
N THR A 13 7.08 0.64 -1.00
CA THR A 13 6.14 1.63 -1.52
C THR A 13 6.54 2.19 -2.88
N SER A 14 7.29 1.41 -3.67
CA SER A 14 7.42 1.66 -5.10
C SER A 14 6.08 1.34 -5.82
N PRO A 15 5.54 2.26 -6.64
CA PRO A 15 4.30 2.01 -7.36
C PRO A 15 4.49 0.88 -8.38
N PRO A 16 3.55 -0.08 -8.50
CA PRO A 16 3.65 -1.23 -9.40
C PRO A 16 3.43 -0.86 -10.88
N GLY A 17 3.11 0.40 -11.17
CA GLY A 17 2.87 0.93 -12.50
C GLY A 17 2.31 2.35 -12.45
N GLU A 18 2.08 2.93 -13.62
CA GLU A 18 1.50 4.28 -13.73
C GLU A 18 0.05 4.32 -13.22
N GLY A 19 -0.30 5.40 -12.52
CA GLY A 19 -1.65 5.68 -12.03
C GLY A 19 -2.04 4.93 -10.74
N PHE A 20 -1.15 4.16 -10.13
CA PHE A 20 -1.36 3.60 -8.81
C PHE A 20 -1.04 4.62 -7.73
N GLU A 21 -1.98 4.81 -6.81
CA GLU A 21 -1.82 5.63 -5.62
C GLU A 21 -1.84 4.74 -4.38
N LEU A 22 -1.20 5.18 -3.31
CA LEU A 22 -1.10 4.41 -2.08
C LEU A 22 -2.32 4.66 -1.20
N TYR A 23 -2.90 3.58 -0.67
CA TYR A 23 -4.02 3.64 0.23
C TYR A 23 -3.78 2.75 1.45
N ARG A 24 -4.29 3.20 2.61
CA ARG A 24 -4.29 2.42 3.85
C ARG A 24 -5.70 2.01 4.19
N HIS A 25 -5.88 0.75 4.55
CA HIS A 25 -7.15 0.26 5.09
C HIS A 25 -7.41 0.92 6.45
N LYS A 26 -8.59 1.49 6.67
CA LYS A 26 -8.95 2.23 7.90
C LYS A 26 -8.78 1.41 9.18
N ASN A 27 -9.02 0.10 9.10
CA ASN A 27 -8.84 -0.82 10.22
C ASN A 27 -7.42 -1.37 10.36
N ALA A 28 -6.44 -0.90 9.58
CA ALA A 28 -5.06 -1.40 9.65
C ALA A 28 -4.46 -1.25 11.06
N GLU A 29 -4.83 -0.20 11.79
CA GLU A 29 -4.34 0.04 13.16
C GLU A 29 -5.06 -0.81 14.20
N ALA A 30 -6.34 -1.08 13.97
CA ALA A 30 -7.14 -1.94 14.83
C ALA A 30 -6.73 -3.41 14.67
N THR A 31 -6.35 -3.80 13.46
CA THR A 31 -5.98 -5.17 13.12
C THR A 31 -4.47 -5.34 13.20
N ARG A 32 -3.98 -5.78 14.37
CA ARG A 32 -2.56 -6.11 14.60
C ARG A 32 -2.17 -7.48 14.03
N THR A 33 -2.61 -7.80 12.81
CA THR A 33 -2.18 -9.02 12.14
C THR A 33 -0.69 -8.86 11.81
N ARG A 34 0.14 -9.72 12.39
CA ARG A 34 1.60 -9.68 12.22
C ARG A 34 1.95 -9.79 10.74
N GLY A 35 2.69 -8.80 10.21
CA GLY A 35 3.06 -8.72 8.79
C GLY A 35 2.00 -8.10 7.88
N TRP A 36 0.86 -7.63 8.42
CA TRP A 36 -0.11 -6.87 7.65
C TRP A 36 -0.02 -5.38 8.01
N HIS A 37 0.55 -4.59 7.10
CA HIS A 37 0.65 -3.13 7.25
C HIS A 37 -0.65 -2.42 6.81
N GLY A 38 -1.58 -3.16 6.19
CA GLY A 38 -2.84 -2.63 5.67
C GLY A 38 -2.69 -1.67 4.49
N LEU A 39 -1.52 -1.64 3.85
CA LEU A 39 -1.22 -0.79 2.70
C LEU A 39 -1.51 -1.52 1.39
N TYR A 40 -2.16 -0.81 0.47
CA TYR A 40 -2.53 -1.30 -0.85
C TYR A 40 -2.30 -0.21 -1.88
N TRP A 41 -1.79 -0.61 -3.03
CA TRP A 41 -1.83 0.20 -4.24
C TRP A 41 -3.22 0.12 -4.85
N ALA A 42 -3.80 1.26 -5.21
CA ALA A 42 -5.04 1.27 -5.95
C ALA A 42 -4.99 2.26 -7.11
N ARG A 43 -5.56 1.85 -8.23
CA ARG A 43 -5.83 2.74 -9.37
C ARG A 43 -7.28 2.64 -9.77
N ARG A 44 -7.85 3.75 -10.24
CA ARG A 44 -9.21 3.75 -10.79
C ARG A 44 -9.20 3.28 -12.23
N ASN A 45 -10.05 2.32 -12.57
CA ASN A 45 -10.23 1.83 -13.94
C ASN A 45 -11.32 2.61 -14.69
N GLU A 46 -11.49 2.31 -15.98
CA GLU A 46 -12.46 2.99 -16.85
C GLU A 46 -13.93 2.82 -16.39
N ALA A 47 -14.25 1.68 -15.77
CA ALA A 47 -15.56 1.44 -15.16
C ALA A 47 -15.76 2.22 -13.83
N GLY A 48 -14.74 2.95 -13.38
CA GLY A 48 -14.74 3.75 -12.17
C GLY A 48 -14.50 2.95 -10.89
N ASN A 49 -14.18 1.65 -10.98
CA ASN A 49 -13.82 0.77 -9.87
C ASN A 49 -12.31 0.87 -9.57
N TYR A 50 -11.87 0.32 -8.44
CA TYR A 50 -10.47 0.34 -8.05
C TYR A 50 -9.83 -1.03 -8.27
N GLU A 51 -8.74 -1.07 -9.03
CA GLU A 51 -7.85 -2.22 -9.09
C GLU A 51 -6.89 -2.14 -7.90
N LEU A 52 -6.93 -3.13 -7.02
CA LEU A 52 -6.09 -3.26 -5.85
C LEU A 52 -4.85 -4.11 -6.14
N ARG A 53 -3.72 -3.70 -5.59
CA ARG A 53 -2.49 -4.51 -5.51
C ARG A 53 -1.94 -4.47 -4.10
N SER A 54 -1.46 -5.60 -3.61
CA SER A 54 -0.84 -5.67 -2.28
C SER A 54 0.50 -4.96 -2.31
N VAL A 55 0.76 -4.14 -1.30
CA VAL A 55 2.10 -3.62 -1.06
C VAL A 55 2.94 -4.77 -0.47
N PRO A 56 4.10 -5.10 -1.05
CA PRO A 56 4.95 -6.15 -0.52
C PRO A 56 5.50 -5.74 0.85
N ALA A 57 5.63 -6.72 1.76
CA ALA A 57 6.19 -6.47 3.08
C ALA A 57 7.72 -6.25 3.03
N SER A 58 8.38 -6.73 1.97
CA SER A 58 9.84 -6.62 1.78
C SER A 58 10.19 -6.04 0.41
N LEU A 59 11.29 -5.30 0.37
CA LEU A 59 11.89 -4.77 -0.87
C LEU A 59 12.28 -5.90 -1.83
N GLY A 60 11.77 -5.87 -3.06
CA GLY A 60 12.07 -6.86 -4.11
C GLY A 60 11.06 -8.00 -4.25
N GLU A 61 10.02 -8.05 -3.42
CA GLU A 61 8.89 -8.96 -3.62
C GLU A 61 7.89 -8.39 -4.63
N PRO A 62 7.32 -9.22 -5.53
CA PRO A 62 6.34 -8.74 -6.49
C PRO A 62 5.02 -8.38 -5.80
N SER A 63 4.46 -7.22 -6.15
CA SER A 63 3.09 -6.85 -5.74
C SER A 63 2.07 -7.82 -6.34
N ALA A 64 1.30 -8.51 -5.50
CA ALA A 64 0.24 -9.41 -5.95
C ALA A 64 -1.05 -8.65 -6.30
N ALA A 65 -1.82 -9.17 -7.26
CA ALA A 65 -3.12 -8.63 -7.60
C ALA A 65 -4.12 -8.89 -6.45
N GLY A 66 -4.67 -7.80 -5.88
CA GLY A 66 -5.67 -7.82 -4.82
C GLY A 66 -7.11 -7.88 -5.33
N GLY A 67 -7.31 -7.81 -6.65
CA GLY A 67 -8.62 -7.85 -7.31
C GLY A 67 -9.18 -6.47 -7.66
N ILE A 68 -10.42 -6.45 -8.16
CA ILE A 68 -11.15 -5.22 -8.50
C ILE A 68 -12.24 -4.99 -7.45
N MET A 69 -12.23 -3.82 -6.82
CA MET A 69 -13.19 -3.42 -5.81
C MET A 69 -14.12 -2.31 -6.32
N PRO A 70 -15.44 -2.39 -6.05
CA PRO A 70 -16.36 -1.31 -6.36
C PRO A 70 -16.00 -0.01 -5.64
N ARG A 71 -16.09 1.12 -6.34
CA ARG A 71 -15.76 2.46 -5.84
C ARG A 71 -16.30 2.75 -4.43
N LYS A 72 -17.62 2.60 -4.25
CA LYS A 72 -18.28 2.91 -2.97
C LYS A 72 -17.73 2.07 -1.81
N GLY A 73 -17.39 0.82 -2.07
CA GLY A 73 -16.80 -0.06 -1.05
C GLY A 73 -15.37 0.37 -0.71
N PHE A 74 -14.60 0.71 -1.73
CA PHE A 74 -13.21 1.14 -1.58
C PHE A 74 -13.08 2.45 -0.81
N GLU A 75 -13.75 3.53 -1.26
CA GLU A 75 -13.70 4.85 -0.60
C GLU A 75 -14.20 4.80 0.85
N ARG A 76 -15.07 3.84 1.19
CA ARG A 76 -15.52 3.63 2.56
C ARG A 76 -14.45 3.01 3.45
N LEU A 77 -13.65 2.08 2.93
CA LEU A 77 -12.72 1.24 3.69
C LEU A 77 -11.27 1.73 3.67
N TYR A 78 -10.90 2.53 2.69
CA TYR A 78 -9.53 2.96 2.44
C TYR A 78 -9.40 4.48 2.50
N ASP A 79 -8.30 4.95 3.04
CA ASP A 79 -7.87 6.34 2.96
C ASP A 79 -6.63 6.44 2.09
N LYS A 80 -6.59 7.48 1.24
CA LYS A 80 -5.40 7.79 0.44
C LYS A 80 -4.31 8.27 1.39
N VAL A 81 -3.12 7.73 1.24
CA VAL A 81 -1.94 8.12 2.03
C VAL A 81 -0.84 8.60 1.11
N ASP A 82 0.02 9.47 1.62
CA ASP A 82 1.16 9.93 0.85
C ASP A 82 2.25 8.84 0.86
N PRO A 83 2.71 8.38 -0.32
CA PRO A 83 3.79 7.40 -0.38
C PRO A 83 5.11 7.99 0.13
N GLY A 84 5.32 9.31 0.06
CA GLY A 84 6.53 9.99 0.55
C GLY A 84 6.76 9.86 2.06
N GLU A 85 5.71 9.65 2.85
CA GLU A 85 5.87 9.32 4.29
C GLU A 85 6.43 7.91 4.51
N HIS A 86 6.37 7.04 3.48
CA HIS A 86 6.70 5.62 3.55
C HIS A 86 7.80 5.20 2.56
N LEU A 87 8.27 6.12 1.71
CA LEU A 87 9.39 5.91 0.79
C LEU A 87 10.72 6.01 1.56
N PRO A 88 11.76 5.25 1.17
CA PRO A 88 13.10 5.51 1.66
C PRO A 88 13.51 6.94 1.23
N PRO A 89 14.30 7.67 2.04
CA PRO A 89 14.88 8.93 1.61
C PRO A 89 15.68 8.69 0.33
N VAL A 90 15.41 9.49 -0.70
CA VAL A 90 16.20 9.49 -1.94
C VAL A 90 17.61 9.93 -1.54
N GLY A 91 18.55 8.97 -1.58
CA GLY A 91 19.99 9.21 -1.42
C GLY A 91 20.63 9.51 -2.77
#